data_AF-A0A2S6U4T0-F1
#
_entry.id   AF-A0A2S6U4T0-F1
#
_cell.length_a   1.000
_cell.length_b   1.000
_cell.length_c   1.000
_cell.angle_alpha   90.00
_cell.angle_beta   90.00
_cell.angle_gamma   90.00
#
_symmetry.space_group_name_H-M   'P 1'
#
loop_
_entity.id
_entity.type
_entity.pdbx_description
1 polymer ?
#
loop_
_entity_poly.entity_id
_entity_poly.type
_entity_poly.pdbx_seq_one_letter_code
_entity_poly.pdbx_strand_id
1 'polypeptide(L)' 'MVVEISLITPPIGLNVIVIKSMLPDVPLKTIFKGITPFFIANIVRLALVVFIPSLALWLPAFVYGLY' A
#
# COMPACT_ATOMS: atom_id res chain seq x y z
N MET A 1 2.21 1.36 5.60
CA MET A 1 1.11 2.12 4.97
C MET A 1 1.62 3.40 4.30
N VAL A 2 1.73 4.55 4.99
CA VAL A 2 2.17 5.81 4.33
C VAL A 2 3.62 5.75 3.83
N VAL A 3 4.54 5.14 4.60
CA VAL A 3 5.96 4.99 4.21
C VAL A 3 6.13 4.10 2.96
N GLU A 4 5.37 3.01 2.84
CA GLU A 4 5.43 2.12 1.65
C GLU A 4 5.01 2.84 0.37
N ILE A 5 3.98 3.68 0.46
CA ILE A 5 3.46 4.44 -0.69
C ILE A 5 4.50 5.48 -1.16
N SER A 6 5.24 6.09 -0.24
CA SER A 6 6.35 7.01 -0.52
C SER A 6 7.56 6.34 -1.18
N LEU A 7 7.77 5.04 -0.96
CA LEU A 7 8.84 4.26 -1.60
C LEU A 7 8.49 3.79 -3.02
N ILE A 8 7.22 3.84 -3.41
CA ILE A 8 6.71 3.37 -4.71
C ILE A 8 6.45 4.54 -5.67
N THR A 9 5.99 5.69 -5.18
CA THR A 9 5.60 6.87 -5.99
C THR A 9 6.83 7.75 -6.30
N PRO A 10 7.00 8.30 -7.52
CA PRO A 10 8.16 9.11 -7.87
C PRO A 10 8.06 10.53 -7.25
N PRO A 11 8.68 10.73 -6.08
CA PRO A 11 9.83 11.65 -5.92
C PRO A 11 11.05 11.03 -5.19
N ILE A 12 10.86 9.92 -4.44
CA ILE A 12 11.93 9.12 -3.80
C ILE A 12 11.99 7.73 -4.42
N GLY A 13 10.83 7.07 -4.61
CA GLY A 13 10.69 5.86 -5.44
C GLY A 13 11.69 4.74 -5.16
N LEU A 14 12.21 4.65 -3.93
CA LEU A 14 13.38 3.82 -3.61
C LEU A 14 13.17 2.35 -3.98
N ASN A 15 11.96 1.81 -3.79
CA ASN A 15 11.67 0.42 -4.16
C ASN A 15 11.72 0.23 -5.69
N VAL A 16 11.26 1.21 -6.47
CA VAL A 16 11.32 1.17 -7.93
C VAL A 16 12.77 1.34 -8.41
N ILE A 17 13.57 2.18 -7.74
CA ILE A 17 15.00 2.39 -8.02
C ILE A 17 15.82 1.13 -7.70
N VAL A 18 15.57 0.49 -6.55
CA VAL A 18 16.22 -0.76 -6.15
C VAL A 18 15.87 -1.87 -7.14
N ILE A 19 14.60 -2.05 -7.48
CA ILE A 19 14.20 -3.05 -8.49
C ILE A 19 14.85 -2.74 -9.85
N LYS A 20 14.93 -1.48 -10.25
CA LYS A 20 15.60 -1.07 -11.50
C LYS A 20 17.12 -1.31 -11.45
N SER A 21 17.76 -1.20 -10.29
CA SER A 21 19.18 -1.53 -10.11
C SER A 21 19.46 -3.04 -10.13
N MET A 22 18.51 -3.85 -9.65
CA MET A 22 18.60 -5.32 -9.69
C MET A 22 18.20 -5.90 -11.04
N LEU A 23 17.33 -5.19 -11.78
CA LEU A 23 16.77 -5.60 -13.08
C LEU A 23 16.86 -4.43 -14.09
N PRO A 24 18.08 -4.09 -14.57
CA PRO A 24 18.30 -2.96 -15.47
C PRO A 24 17.60 -3.10 -16.82
N ASP A 25 17.32 -4.31 -17.29
CA ASP A 25 16.65 -4.55 -18.58
C ASP A 25 15.13 -4.35 -18.54
N VAL A 26 14.54 -4.28 -17.34
CA VAL A 26 13.09 -4.15 -17.19
C VAL A 26 12.68 -2.67 -17.32
N PRO A 27 11.74 -2.31 -18.23
CA PRO A 27 11.25 -0.95 -18.33
C PRO A 27 10.53 -0.51 -17.05
N LEU A 28 10.71 0.74 -16.62
CA LEU A 28 9.97 1.29 -15.47
C LEU A 28 8.45 1.12 -15.63
N LYS A 29 7.95 1.22 -16.87
CA LYS A 29 6.53 1.03 -17.19
C LYS A 29 6.00 -0.34 -16.78
N THR A 30 6.82 -1.39 -16.89
CA THR A 30 6.46 -2.76 -16.48
C THR A 30 6.45 -2.88 -14.96
N ILE A 31 7.42 -2.27 -14.28
CA ILE A 31 7.49 -2.24 -12.82
C ILE A 31 6.27 -1.51 -12.23
N PHE A 32 5.95 -0.33 -12.74
CA PHE A 32 4.77 0.43 -12.33
C PHE A 32 3.48 -0.34 -12.60
N LYS A 33 3.35 -1.01 -13.74
CA LYS A 33 2.18 -1.81 -14.06
C LYS A 33 2.02 -3.01 -13.11
N GLY A 34 3.13 -3.61 -12.67
CA GLY A 34 3.13 -4.69 -11.67
C GLY A 34 2.71 -4.21 -10.28
N ILE A 35 3.09 -3.00 -9.88
CA ILE A 35 2.76 -2.46 -8.56
C ILE A 35 1.36 -1.82 -8.52
N THR A 36 0.83 -1.38 -9.67
CA THR A 36 -0.51 -0.77 -9.80
C THR A 36 -1.63 -1.57 -9.11
N PRO A 37 -1.80 -2.90 -9.32
CA PRO A 37 -2.85 -3.66 -8.63
C PRO A 37 -2.68 -3.68 -7.10
N PHE A 38 -1.44 -3.74 -6.59
CA PHE A 38 -1.17 -3.67 -5.15
C PHE A 38 -1.49 -2.29 -4.58
N PHE A 39 -1.17 -1.23 -5.32
CA PHE A 39 -1.49 0.14 -4.93
C PHE A 39 -3.00 0.38 -4.87
N ILE A 40 -3.74 -0.11 -5.87
CA ILE A 40 -5.21 -0.05 -5.89
C ILE A 40 -5.79 -0.82 -4.70
N ALA A 41 -5.30 -2.03 -4.41
CA ALA A 41 -5.74 -2.81 -3.25
C ALA A 41 -5.52 -2.06 -1.91
N ASN A 42 -4.40 -1.33 -1.78
CA ASN A 42 -4.15 -0.50 -0.61
C ASN A 42 -5.12 0.69 -0.50
N ILE A 43 -5.44 1.36 -1.61
CA ILE A 43 -6.43 2.45 -1.62
C ILE A 43 -7.82 1.91 -1.25
N VAL A 44 -8.23 0.78 -1.83
CA VAL A 44 -9.53 0.15 -1.51
C VAL A 44 -9.58 -0.24 -0.04
N ARG A 45 -8.54 -0.89 0.48
CA ARG A 45 -8.45 -1.23 1.91
C ARG A 45 -8.54 0.02 2.78
N LEU A 46 -7.79 1.07 2.46
CA LEU A 46 -7.79 2.31 3.22
C LEU A 46 -9.19 2.93 3.22
N ALA A 47 -9.84 3.01 2.06
CA ALA A 47 -11.21 3.48 1.95
C ALA A 47 -12.18 2.63 2.79
N LEU A 48 -12.07 1.30 2.74
CA LEU A 48 -12.91 0.41 3.56
C LEU A 48 -12.73 0.68 5.05
N VAL A 49 -11.51 0.84 5.54
CA VAL A 49 -11.27 1.13 6.97
C VAL A 49 -11.76 2.53 7.35
N VAL A 50 -11.61 3.52 6.48
CA VAL A 50 -12.04 4.90 6.74
C VAL A 50 -13.57 5.02 6.75
N PHE A 51 -14.26 4.39 5.79
CA PHE A 51 -15.73 4.47 5.69
C PHE A 51 -16.45 3.41 6.53
N ILE A 52 -15.80 2.30 6.86
CA ILE A 52 -16.33 1.21 7.68
C ILE A 52 -15.38 1.00 8.87
N PRO A 53 -15.35 1.93 9.84
CA PRO A 53 -14.42 1.88 10.96
C PRO A 53 -14.67 0.67 11.87
N SER A 54 -15.86 0.08 11.83
CA SER A 54 -16.19 -1.17 12.53
C SER A 54 -15.28 -2.35 12.13
N LEU A 55 -14.74 -2.37 10.90
CA LEU A 55 -13.76 -3.38 10.49
C LEU A 55 -12.45 -3.31 11.27
N ALA A 56 -12.02 -2.10 11.66
CA ALA A 56 -10.82 -1.90 12.47
C ALA A 56 -11.11 -1.90 13.97
N LEU A 57 -12.31 -1.47 14.37
CA LEU A 57 -12.71 -1.31 15.76
C LEU A 57 -13.30 -2.57 16.39
N TRP A 58 -13.68 -3.59 15.61
CA TRP A 58 -14.26 -4.82 16.14
C TRP A 58 -13.37 -5.49 17.20
N LEU A 59 -12.06 -5.63 16.93
CA LEU A 59 -11.14 -6.26 17.86
C LEU A 59 -10.87 -5.39 19.12
N PRO A 60 -10.57 -4.09 19.01
CA PRO A 60 -10.50 -3.20 20.17
C PRO A 60 -11.78 -3.19 21.00
N ALA A 61 -12.96 -3.12 20.38
CA ALA A 61 -14.24 -3.12 21.07
C ALA A 61 -14.46 -4.42 21.87
N PHE A 62 -13.99 -5.56 21.34
CA PHE A 62 -14.02 -6.84 22.03
C PHE A 62 -13.02 -6.91 23.20
N VAL A 63 -11.79 -6.39 23.02
CA VAL A 63 -10.75 -6.41 24.07
C VAL A 63 -11.05 -5.43 25.21
N TYR A 64 -11.61 -4.26 24.91
CA TYR A 64 -11.95 -3.24 25.91
C TYR A 64 -13.35 -3.41 26.52
N GLY A 65 -14.13 -4.43 26.12
CA GLY A 65 -15.43 -4.75 26.72
C GLY A 65 -16.48 -3.65 26.56
N LEU A 66 -16.53 -2.99 25.39
CA LEU A 66 -17.57 -2.00 25.08
C LEU A 66 -18.90 -2.65 24.65
N TYR A 67 -19.02 -3.98 24.79
CA TYR A 67 -20.23 -4.80 24.70
C TYR A 67 -20.22 -5.83 25.82
#